data_AF-A0A534NXR3-F1
#
_entry.id   AF-A0A534NXR3-F1
#
_cell.length_a   1.000
_cell.length_b   1.000
_cell.length_c   1.000
_cell.angle_alpha   90.00
_cell.angle_beta   90.00
_cell.angle_gamma   90.00
#
_symmetry.space_group_name_H-M   'P 1'
#
loop_
_entity.id
_entity.type
_entity.pdbx_description
1 polymer ?
#
loop_
_entity_poly.entity_id
_entity_poly.type
_entity_poly.pdbx_seq_one_letter_code
_entity_poly.pdbx_strand_id
1 'polypeptide(L)'
;MPRVGGADRRTPGDRAVYGDGRRAPRESAARPAVRAAHLRGLLVQPASDRAGGVQRLLGADGGWRGDPEALQGLAAGGRAHLAARLVQPRALYLRRRRPLRPPGGGGIHPPPRPAAAGICPAARRKRNVTVVGSGAASGGAQLLPEVLAFSSSLPLDRQLLREDVIGSMAHLIMLSRTGIVPREAASAIRAELTRILETGPELPEEEDVHMAVETLLARALGETAGMLHTGRSRNDQVALDLRLHVREQAALALEELALLLRDLAERAARERDTLLPGYTHRQRAQPVSAAYYLCAWGAMFARDLDLLRAAASPEMPLGVGALAGTSLPIDREIVRQLLRFERLTANGLDTVGDRDFALDFAYAAARALLHASRVATDVIDFCTAEFGYLHLDDEIAMGSSMMPQKRNPDLFELIRGKCGRAVGNLNALLVTVKGLPGGYNRDLQEDRQPLLES
;
A
#
# COMPACT_ATOMS: atom_id res chain seq x y z
N MET A 1 -45.23 56.85 -13.54
CA MET A 1 -46.52 56.65 -12.86
C MET A 1 -47.05 55.28 -13.28
N PRO A 2 -47.53 54.44 -12.36
CA PRO A 2 -47.08 54.19 -10.98
C PRO A 2 -46.98 52.64 -10.72
N ARG A 3 -46.27 52.04 -9.75
CA ARG A 3 -46.20 52.17 -8.27
C ARG A 3 -47.54 52.13 -7.53
N VAL A 4 -47.86 51.00 -6.93
CA VAL A 4 -48.62 50.90 -5.66
C VAL A 4 -47.97 49.71 -4.92
N GLY A 5 -47.28 49.82 -3.78
CA GLY A 5 -47.61 50.52 -2.53
C GLY A 5 -48.51 49.59 -1.68
N GLY A 6 -48.30 49.25 -0.41
CA GLY A 6 -47.30 49.51 0.62
C GLY A 6 -47.48 48.38 1.66
N ALA A 7 -46.44 47.98 2.38
CA ALA A 7 -46.20 48.39 3.76
C ALA A 7 -47.39 48.20 4.72
N ASP A 8 -47.25 47.23 5.64
CA ASP A 8 -47.52 47.54 7.04
C ASP A 8 -46.49 46.89 7.97
N ARG A 9 -46.13 47.62 9.02
CA ARG A 9 -45.00 47.42 9.92
C ARG A 9 -45.55 47.28 11.34
N ARG A 10 -45.00 46.28 12.07
CA ARG A 10 -44.68 46.28 13.53
C ARG A 10 -45.90 46.24 14.49
N THR A 11 -45.91 45.62 15.67
CA THR A 11 -45.00 44.91 16.60
C THR A 11 -45.92 44.38 17.75
N PRO A 12 -45.45 44.00 18.96
CA PRO A 12 -44.68 42.82 19.36
C PRO A 12 -45.46 41.96 20.37
N GLY A 13 -45.40 40.64 20.27
CA GLY A 13 -46.00 39.72 21.24
C GLY A 13 -44.97 39.18 22.22
N ASP A 14 -44.75 39.90 23.31
CA ASP A 14 -44.13 39.38 24.53
C ASP A 14 -44.90 38.16 25.04
N ARG A 15 -44.16 37.07 25.33
CA ARG A 15 -44.23 36.32 26.60
C ARG A 15 -43.36 35.08 26.54
N ALA A 16 -42.10 35.26 26.95
CA ALA A 16 -41.40 34.24 27.70
C ALA A 16 -42.17 34.03 29.02
N VAL A 17 -42.68 32.82 29.24
CA VAL A 17 -43.14 32.40 30.57
C VAL A 17 -42.28 31.22 30.98
N TYR A 18 -41.37 31.53 31.90
CA TYR A 18 -40.75 30.61 32.82
C TYR A 18 -41.82 29.81 33.56
N GLY A 19 -41.78 28.49 33.43
CA GLY A 19 -42.36 27.59 34.42
C GLY A 19 -41.34 27.34 35.52
N ASP A 20 -41.47 28.07 36.63
CA ASP A 20 -40.79 27.76 37.89
C ASP A 20 -41.54 26.65 38.63
N GLY A 21 -40.82 25.69 39.21
CA GLY A 21 -41.44 24.49 39.74
C GLY A 21 -40.53 23.45 40.40
N ARG A 22 -39.61 23.92 41.26
CA ARG A 22 -39.10 23.21 42.46
C ARG A 22 -38.40 21.83 42.32
N ARG A 23 -37.15 21.85 42.80
CA ARG A 23 -36.27 20.74 43.23
C ARG A 23 -36.98 19.55 43.91
N ALA A 24 -36.58 18.34 43.51
CA ALA A 24 -36.55 17.11 44.32
C ALA A 24 -35.42 16.17 43.80
N PRO A 25 -34.93 15.21 44.61
CA PRO A 25 -33.51 14.88 44.73
C PRO A 25 -32.96 13.89 43.70
N ARG A 26 -31.62 13.90 43.58
CA ARG A 26 -30.82 12.90 42.86
C ARG A 26 -30.99 11.52 43.52
N GLU A 27 -31.64 10.59 42.83
CA GLU A 27 -31.46 9.16 43.05
C GLU A 27 -30.57 8.58 41.96
N SER A 28 -29.40 8.08 42.37
CA SER A 28 -28.50 7.32 41.53
C SER A 28 -29.04 5.89 41.40
N ALA A 29 -29.71 5.58 40.30
CA ALA A 29 -29.92 4.19 39.88
C ALA A 29 -28.70 3.69 39.10
N ALA A 30 -28.22 2.51 39.50
CA ALA A 30 -26.97 1.90 39.06
C ALA A 30 -26.95 1.61 37.54
N ARG A 31 -25.85 1.98 36.89
CA ARG A 31 -25.52 1.50 35.54
C ARG A 31 -25.11 0.02 35.62
N PRO A 32 -25.47 -0.82 34.63
CA PRO A 32 -25.15 -2.24 34.67
C PRO A 32 -23.63 -2.43 34.68
N ALA A 33 -23.14 -3.23 35.61
CA ALA A 33 -21.75 -3.66 35.65
C ALA A 33 -21.48 -4.54 34.41
N VAL A 34 -20.64 -4.06 33.50
CA VAL A 34 -19.99 -4.93 32.52
C VAL A 34 -19.08 -5.86 33.31
N ARG A 35 -19.57 -7.09 33.55
CA ARG A 35 -18.81 -8.17 34.15
C ARG A 35 -17.58 -8.43 33.28
N ALA A 36 -16.43 -8.49 33.94
CA ALA A 36 -15.14 -9.00 33.49
C ALA A 36 -15.13 -9.61 32.07
N ALA A 37 -14.71 -8.83 31.08
CA ALA A 37 -14.12 -9.40 29.88
C ALA A 37 -12.79 -10.04 30.30
N HIS A 38 -12.76 -11.37 30.28
CA HIS A 38 -11.58 -12.18 30.57
C HIS A 38 -10.43 -11.83 29.61
N LEU A 39 -9.56 -10.90 30.00
CA LEU A 39 -8.22 -10.77 29.41
C LEU A 39 -7.41 -12.01 29.78
N ARG A 40 -7.41 -13.01 28.90
CA ARG A 40 -6.43 -14.09 28.89
C ARG A 40 -5.32 -13.71 27.93
N GLY A 41 -4.12 -13.43 28.43
CA GLY A 41 -2.94 -13.33 27.58
C GLY A 41 -1.75 -12.69 28.27
N LEU A 42 -0.72 -13.49 28.55
CA LEU A 42 0.60 -13.02 28.95
C LEU A 42 1.23 -12.15 27.84
N LEU A 43 1.80 -11.01 28.22
CA LEU A 43 2.77 -10.30 27.40
C LEU A 43 4.10 -11.07 27.46
N VAL A 44 4.44 -11.80 26.39
CA VAL A 44 5.77 -12.40 26.23
C VAL A 44 6.67 -11.35 25.59
N GLN A 45 7.57 -10.77 26.38
CA GLN A 45 8.68 -10.00 25.81
C GLN A 45 9.65 -10.98 25.12
N PRO A 46 10.13 -10.70 23.90
CA PRO A 46 11.22 -11.46 23.33
C PRO A 46 12.45 -11.27 24.24
N ALA A 47 13.07 -12.39 24.60
CA ALA A 47 14.27 -12.40 25.41
C ALA A 47 15.30 -11.44 24.80
N SER A 48 15.72 -10.47 25.61
CA SER A 48 16.93 -9.69 25.36
C SER A 48 18.08 -10.67 25.35
N ASP A 49 18.50 -11.06 24.14
CA ASP A 49 19.89 -11.21 23.73
C ASP A 49 19.90 -11.48 22.21
N ARG A 50 20.25 -10.45 21.43
CA ARG A 50 20.52 -10.43 19.97
C ARG A 50 19.34 -10.19 19.00
N ALA A 51 18.47 -9.23 19.30
CA ALA A 51 17.72 -8.52 18.25
C ALA A 51 18.56 -7.34 17.71
N GLY A 52 19.38 -7.61 16.70
CA GLY A 52 20.21 -6.60 16.03
C GLY A 52 19.42 -5.79 15.00
N GLY A 53 18.57 -4.87 15.48
CA GLY A 53 17.84 -3.90 14.67
C GLY A 53 18.49 -2.51 14.70
N VAL A 54 19.79 -2.41 14.41
CA VAL A 54 20.52 -1.21 13.94
C VAL A 54 21.87 -1.74 13.41
N GLN A 55 22.13 -1.69 12.10
CA GLN A 55 23.48 -1.91 11.60
C GLN A 55 24.28 -0.61 11.73
N ARG A 56 25.36 -0.62 12.52
CA ARG A 56 26.42 0.39 12.44
C ARG A 56 27.43 -0.08 11.39
N LEU A 57 27.66 0.72 10.36
CA LEU A 57 28.84 0.59 9.51
C LEU A 57 30.07 1.05 10.31
N LEU A 58 30.98 0.12 10.59
CA LEU A 58 32.35 0.44 10.99
C LEU A 58 33.16 0.65 9.70
N GLY A 59 33.61 1.90 9.48
CA GLY A 59 34.70 2.17 8.54
C GLY A 59 36.00 1.54 9.05
N ALA A 60 36.85 1.08 8.12
CA ALA A 60 37.96 0.18 8.39
C ALA A 60 39.15 0.76 9.18
N ASP A 61 39.23 2.07 9.42
CA ASP A 61 40.42 2.66 10.04
C ASP A 61 40.04 3.53 11.25
N GLY A 62 40.44 3.09 12.44
CA GLY A 62 40.06 3.64 13.74
C GLY A 62 40.61 5.04 14.08
N GLY A 63 40.28 6.06 13.28
CA GLY A 63 40.66 7.45 13.52
C GLY A 63 39.46 8.41 13.53
N TRP A 64 39.24 9.10 14.64
CA TRP A 64 38.26 10.19 14.77
C TRP A 64 38.77 11.48 14.13
N ARG A 65 38.62 11.64 12.81
CA ARG A 65 38.60 12.95 12.12
C ARG A 65 37.77 12.82 10.85
N GLY A 66 36.56 13.38 10.86
CA GLY A 66 35.70 13.47 9.67
C GLY A 66 35.79 14.85 9.01
N ASP A 67 35.02 15.02 7.93
CA ASP A 67 34.16 16.20 7.80
C ASP A 67 32.72 15.78 7.46
N PRO A 68 31.69 16.50 7.97
CA PRO A 68 30.33 15.99 8.17
C PRO A 68 29.28 16.71 7.31
N GLU A 69 28.12 16.08 7.04
CA GLU A 69 26.83 16.78 6.75
C GLU A 69 25.68 15.73 6.64
N ALA A 70 24.45 15.94 7.12
CA ALA A 70 23.79 17.10 7.71
C ALA A 70 22.90 16.73 8.92
N LEU A 71 22.77 17.68 9.85
CA LEU A 71 22.08 17.62 11.14
C LEU A 71 20.74 18.37 11.10
N GLN A 72 19.65 17.80 11.62
CA GLN A 72 18.49 18.52 12.22
C GLN A 72 17.79 17.59 13.24
N GLY A 73 17.53 17.93 14.51
CA GLY A 73 17.76 19.16 15.24
C GLY A 73 17.71 18.99 16.77
N LEU A 74 18.41 19.95 17.40
CA LEU A 74 18.40 20.43 18.78
C LEU A 74 19.12 19.64 19.90
N ALA A 75 20.31 20.16 20.16
CA ALA A 75 21.23 20.01 21.28
C ALA A 75 20.72 20.61 22.60
N ALA A 76 21.26 20.14 23.74
CA ALA A 76 22.27 20.87 24.52
C ALA A 76 22.51 20.16 25.87
N GLY A 77 23.75 20.24 26.35
CA GLY A 77 24.28 19.47 27.47
C GLY A 77 23.52 19.67 28.78
N GLY A 78 23.11 18.53 29.35
CA GLY A 78 22.54 18.40 30.68
C GLY A 78 22.14 16.93 30.84
N ARG A 79 22.49 16.30 31.97
CA ARG A 79 22.13 14.90 32.25
C ARG A 79 20.63 14.69 31.98
N ALA A 80 20.29 13.92 30.95
CA ALA A 80 18.92 13.47 30.76
C ALA A 80 18.64 12.35 31.77
N HIS A 81 18.11 12.72 32.94
CA HIS A 81 17.24 11.82 33.66
C HIS A 81 16.11 11.43 32.69
N LEU A 82 16.04 10.16 32.29
CA LEU A 82 14.84 9.57 31.71
C LEU A 82 13.74 9.66 32.78
N ALA A 83 13.05 10.79 32.84
CA ALA A 83 11.79 10.91 33.55
C ALA A 83 10.72 10.23 32.68
N ALA A 84 10.64 8.91 32.77
CA ALA A 84 9.47 8.19 32.30
C ALA A 84 8.25 8.73 33.07
N ARG A 85 7.39 9.50 32.40
CA ARG A 85 6.08 9.86 32.96
C ARG A 85 5.15 8.69 32.71
N LEU A 86 4.77 8.00 33.79
CA LEU A 86 3.60 7.13 33.79
C LEU A 86 2.38 8.00 33.41
N VAL A 87 1.77 7.75 32.25
CA VAL A 87 0.40 8.16 32.00
C VAL A 87 -0.47 7.17 32.79
N GLN A 88 -0.69 7.46 34.08
CA GLN A 88 -1.72 6.77 34.83
C GLN A 88 -3.09 7.23 34.31
N PRO A 89 -3.99 6.33 33.92
CA PRO A 89 -5.38 6.69 33.71
C PRO A 89 -5.92 7.19 35.05
N ARG A 90 -6.13 8.50 35.19
CA ARG A 90 -6.74 9.08 36.39
C ARG A 90 -8.18 8.58 36.51
N ALA A 91 -8.42 7.66 37.44
CA ALA A 91 -9.71 7.59 38.11
C ALA A 91 -9.90 8.88 38.92
N LEU A 92 -10.53 9.88 38.29
CA LEU A 92 -11.03 11.07 39.00
C LEU A 92 -12.18 10.61 39.88
N TYR A 93 -11.92 10.35 41.17
CA TYR A 93 -12.69 10.78 42.34
C TYR A 93 -12.10 10.12 43.60
N LEU A 94 -11.09 10.75 44.22
CA LEU A 94 -10.69 10.48 45.59
C LEU A 94 -10.90 11.75 46.42
N ARG A 95 -11.94 11.76 47.26
CA ARG A 95 -12.10 12.74 48.33
C ARG A 95 -11.12 12.40 49.46
N ARG A 96 -10.47 13.45 49.96
CA ARG A 96 -9.30 13.49 50.85
C ARG A 96 -9.45 12.80 52.22
N ARG A 97 -8.30 12.28 52.68
CA ARG A 97 -7.78 12.18 54.07
C ARG A 97 -8.32 11.08 55.00
N ARG A 98 -7.69 9.89 54.94
CA ARG A 98 -7.23 9.10 56.11
C ARG A 98 -6.29 7.97 55.64
N PRO A 99 -5.16 7.70 56.31
CA PRO A 99 -4.35 6.53 56.00
C PRO A 99 -5.04 5.27 56.55
N LEU A 100 -5.37 4.32 55.68
CA LEU A 100 -5.79 2.97 56.07
C LEU A 100 -4.53 2.14 56.35
N ARG A 101 -4.32 1.73 57.60
CA ARG A 101 -3.36 0.66 57.93
C ARG A 101 -3.98 -0.68 57.51
N PRO A 102 -3.22 -1.59 56.86
CA PRO A 102 -3.70 -2.95 56.67
C PRO A 102 -3.68 -3.69 58.02
N PRO A 103 -4.77 -4.36 58.43
CA PRO A 103 -4.73 -5.24 59.58
C PRO A 103 -4.13 -6.59 59.14
N GLY A 104 -3.05 -7.00 59.81
CA GLY A 104 -2.71 -8.41 59.98
C GLY A 104 -2.08 -9.17 58.81
N GLY A 105 -0.79 -9.50 58.97
CA GLY A 105 -0.23 -10.85 58.85
C GLY A 105 -0.51 -11.71 57.61
N GLY A 106 0.54 -12.00 56.85
CA GLY A 106 0.58 -13.13 55.91
C GLY A 106 1.65 -12.96 54.83
N GLY A 107 2.92 -13.16 55.17
CA GLY A 107 4.01 -13.16 54.18
C GLY A 107 3.90 -14.35 53.24
N ILE A 108 3.81 -14.10 51.93
CA ILE A 108 3.93 -15.11 50.87
C ILE A 108 5.14 -14.73 50.00
N HIS A 109 6.34 -14.85 50.55
CA HIS A 109 7.56 -14.93 49.76
C HIS A 109 8.44 -16.04 50.35
N PRO A 110 8.78 -17.10 49.60
CA PRO A 110 9.82 -18.02 50.05
C PRO A 110 11.19 -17.31 50.01
N PRO A 111 12.13 -17.63 50.91
CA PRO A 111 13.46 -17.04 50.91
C PRO A 111 14.29 -17.50 49.69
N PRO A 112 15.29 -16.71 49.26
CA PRO A 112 16.13 -17.05 48.12
C PRO A 112 17.03 -18.26 48.41
N ARG A 113 17.06 -19.23 47.49
CA ARG A 113 18.00 -20.37 47.53
C ARG A 113 19.43 -19.92 47.18
N PRO A 114 20.47 -20.54 47.76
CA PRO A 114 21.86 -20.23 47.42
C PRO A 114 22.22 -20.72 46.02
N ALA A 115 23.13 -19.99 45.37
CA ALA A 115 23.60 -20.23 44.01
C ALA A 115 24.25 -21.62 43.87
N ALA A 116 23.72 -22.44 42.96
CA ALA A 116 24.35 -23.70 42.58
C ALA A 116 25.56 -23.43 41.68
N ALA A 117 26.68 -24.08 42.02
CA ALA A 117 27.94 -24.01 41.31
C ALA A 117 27.87 -24.65 39.91
N GLY A 118 28.56 -24.04 38.95
CA GLY A 118 29.16 -24.70 37.78
C GLY A 118 28.23 -25.39 36.79
N ILE A 119 27.77 -24.66 35.76
CA ILE A 119 27.32 -25.28 34.51
C ILE A 119 28.35 -24.96 33.42
N CYS A 120 29.13 -25.97 33.05
CA CYS A 120 29.98 -25.94 31.86
C CYS A 120 29.14 -25.66 30.60
N PRO A 121 29.66 -24.92 29.61
CA PRO A 121 28.91 -24.65 28.39
C PRO A 121 28.70 -25.95 27.61
N ALA A 122 27.44 -26.35 27.45
CA ALA A 122 27.08 -27.50 26.64
C ALA A 122 27.45 -27.24 25.16
N ALA A 123 28.00 -28.28 24.51
CA ALA A 123 28.34 -28.29 23.10
C ALA A 123 27.18 -27.82 22.22
N ARG A 124 27.50 -27.04 21.18
CA ARG A 124 26.57 -26.58 20.12
C ARG A 124 25.77 -27.77 19.56
N ARG A 125 24.54 -27.96 20.04
CA ARG A 125 23.55 -28.82 19.38
C ARG A 125 23.15 -28.16 18.05
N LYS A 126 23.30 -28.90 16.94
CA LYS A 126 22.64 -28.57 15.68
C LYS A 126 21.15 -28.41 15.98
N ARG A 127 20.61 -27.20 15.82
CA ARG A 127 19.18 -26.94 15.96
C ARG A 127 18.52 -27.56 14.73
N ASN A 128 17.80 -28.66 14.92
CA ASN A 128 16.80 -29.09 13.94
C ASN A 128 15.76 -27.96 13.88
N VAL A 129 15.72 -27.26 12.75
CA VAL A 129 14.70 -26.25 12.49
C VAL A 129 13.41 -27.02 12.24
N THR A 130 12.48 -26.97 13.19
CA THR A 130 11.11 -27.42 12.94
C THR A 130 10.50 -26.44 11.95
N VAL A 131 10.27 -26.89 10.71
CA VAL A 131 9.41 -26.18 9.77
C VAL A 131 8.04 -26.07 10.42
N VAL A 132 7.63 -24.86 10.75
CA VAL A 132 6.29 -24.61 11.27
C VAL A 132 5.37 -24.64 10.06
N GLY A 133 4.63 -25.75 9.91
CA GLY A 133 3.55 -25.86 8.93
C GLY A 133 2.53 -24.73 9.13
N SER A 134 1.90 -24.30 8.04
CA SER A 134 0.86 -23.27 8.02
C SER A 134 -0.18 -23.56 9.11
N GLY A 135 -0.17 -22.76 10.16
CA GLY A 135 -1.20 -22.82 11.19
C GLY A 135 -2.52 -22.39 10.58
N ALA A 136 -3.59 -23.17 10.80
CA ALA A 136 -4.94 -22.80 10.42
C ALA A 136 -5.31 -21.45 11.07
N ALA A 137 -5.21 -20.36 10.32
CA ALA A 137 -5.54 -19.01 10.78
C ALA A 137 -7.04 -18.89 11.13
N SER A 138 -7.89 -19.66 10.45
CA SER A 138 -9.26 -19.93 10.86
C SER A 138 -9.26 -21.10 11.83
N GLY A 139 -9.33 -20.84 13.14
CA GLY A 139 -9.39 -21.90 14.14
C GLY A 139 -10.59 -22.84 13.91
N GLY A 140 -10.40 -23.92 13.15
CA GLY A 140 -11.30 -25.07 12.94
C GLY A 140 -12.73 -24.81 12.40
N ALA A 141 -13.25 -23.59 12.50
CA ALA A 141 -14.59 -23.21 12.10
C ALA A 141 -14.58 -22.58 10.70
N GLN A 142 -15.45 -23.07 9.81
CA GLN A 142 -15.71 -22.44 8.52
C GLN A 142 -16.30 -21.04 8.76
N LEU A 143 -15.74 -20.04 8.07
CA LEU A 143 -16.34 -18.70 8.00
C LEU A 143 -17.76 -18.80 7.43
N LEU A 144 -18.64 -17.88 7.84
CA LEU A 144 -19.94 -17.73 7.20
C LEU A 144 -19.71 -17.41 5.70
N PRO A 145 -20.50 -17.98 4.77
CA PRO A 145 -20.32 -17.74 3.34
C PRO A 145 -20.32 -16.26 2.96
N GLU A 146 -21.17 -15.45 3.60
CA GLU A 146 -21.27 -14.01 3.36
C GLU A 146 -20.03 -13.25 3.84
N VAL A 147 -19.40 -13.71 4.93
CA VAL A 147 -18.15 -13.13 5.44
C VAL A 147 -16.99 -13.48 4.52
N LEU A 148 -16.94 -14.72 4.02
CA LEU A 148 -15.93 -15.14 3.04
C LEU A 148 -16.08 -14.36 1.74
N ALA A 149 -17.31 -14.22 1.22
CA ALA A 149 -17.58 -13.43 0.03
C ALA A 149 -17.19 -11.95 0.18
N PHE A 150 -17.34 -11.38 1.38
CA PHE A 150 -16.95 -10.00 1.67
C PHE A 150 -15.43 -9.83 1.88
N SER A 151 -14.78 -10.81 2.50
CA SER A 151 -13.35 -10.72 2.88
C SER A 151 -12.39 -11.26 1.82
N SER A 152 -12.87 -12.08 0.89
CA SER A 152 -12.07 -12.63 -0.20
C SER A 152 -11.56 -11.52 -1.13
N SER A 153 -10.27 -11.58 -1.43
CA SER A 153 -9.59 -10.71 -2.39
C SER A 153 -9.27 -11.44 -3.70
N LEU A 154 -9.45 -12.76 -3.76
CA LEU A 154 -9.10 -13.61 -4.91
C LEU A 154 -9.67 -13.14 -6.27
N PRO A 155 -10.88 -12.57 -6.38
CA PRO A 155 -11.36 -12.02 -7.66
C PRO A 155 -10.44 -10.97 -8.27
N LEU A 156 -9.77 -10.17 -7.43
CA LEU A 156 -8.80 -9.14 -7.84
C LEU A 156 -7.38 -9.71 -7.84
N ASP A 157 -6.98 -10.35 -6.74
CA ASP A 157 -5.60 -10.79 -6.47
C ASP A 157 -5.13 -11.87 -7.44
N ARG A 158 -6.03 -12.58 -8.14
CA ARG A 158 -5.64 -13.50 -9.22
C ARG A 158 -4.78 -12.84 -10.32
N GLN A 159 -4.89 -11.53 -10.50
CA GLN A 159 -4.04 -10.77 -11.42
C GLN A 159 -2.57 -10.72 -10.96
N LEU A 160 -2.32 -10.94 -9.67
CA LEU A 160 -0.99 -10.97 -9.05
C LEU A 160 -0.37 -12.37 -9.00
N LEU A 161 -0.98 -13.37 -9.67
CA LEU A 161 -0.47 -14.75 -9.67
C LEU A 161 0.99 -14.84 -10.15
N ARG A 162 1.33 -14.06 -11.18
CA ARG A 162 2.68 -14.02 -11.74
C ARG A 162 3.67 -13.49 -10.70
N GLU A 163 3.33 -12.37 -10.06
CA GLU A 163 4.15 -11.71 -9.05
C GLU A 163 4.35 -12.60 -7.82
N ASP A 164 3.27 -13.23 -7.32
CA ASP A 164 3.33 -14.14 -6.17
C ASP A 164 4.24 -15.34 -6.45
N VAL A 165 4.12 -15.95 -7.64
CA VAL A 165 4.95 -17.10 -8.02
C VAL A 165 6.42 -16.69 -8.17
N ILE A 166 6.71 -15.57 -8.82
CA ILE A 166 8.08 -15.05 -8.98
C ILE A 166 8.70 -14.72 -7.62
N GLY A 167 7.96 -14.02 -6.75
CA GLY A 167 8.39 -13.69 -5.38
C GLY A 167 8.63 -14.94 -4.54
N SER A 168 7.74 -15.93 -4.66
CA SER A 168 7.86 -17.24 -4.01
C SER A 168 9.08 -18.03 -4.48
N MET A 169 9.40 -18.01 -5.79
CA MET A 169 10.64 -18.63 -6.28
C MET A 169 11.90 -17.97 -5.71
N ALA A 170 11.95 -16.64 -5.65
CA ALA A 170 13.09 -15.92 -5.08
C ALA A 170 13.26 -16.21 -3.59
N HIS A 171 12.16 -16.23 -2.84
CA HIS A 171 12.13 -16.63 -1.43
C HIS A 171 12.64 -18.05 -1.23
N LEU A 172 12.16 -19.00 -2.03
CA LEU A 172 12.57 -20.41 -1.97
C LEU A 172 14.07 -20.59 -2.23
N ILE A 173 14.62 -19.87 -3.21
CA ILE A 173 16.06 -19.89 -3.50
C ILE A 173 16.85 -19.40 -2.29
N MET A 174 16.40 -18.33 -1.64
CA MET A 174 17.00 -17.82 -0.39
C MET A 174 16.93 -18.86 0.73
N LEU A 175 15.76 -19.47 0.96
CA LEU A 175 15.58 -20.50 1.99
C LEU A 175 16.49 -21.72 1.76
N SER A 176 16.69 -22.12 0.51
CA SER A 176 17.59 -23.22 0.17
C SER A 176 19.06 -22.84 0.35
N ARG A 177 19.47 -21.63 -0.04
CA ARG A 177 20.85 -21.13 0.12
C ARG A 177 21.24 -20.94 1.59
N THR A 178 20.29 -20.56 2.44
CA THR A 178 20.49 -20.43 3.89
C THR A 178 20.38 -21.76 4.65
N GLY A 179 20.07 -22.85 3.95
CA GLY A 179 19.96 -24.20 4.52
C GLY A 179 18.71 -24.41 5.38
N ILE A 180 17.72 -23.52 5.29
CA ILE A 180 16.43 -23.65 5.99
C ILE A 180 15.57 -24.71 5.31
N VAL A 181 15.59 -24.75 3.97
CA VAL A 181 14.86 -25.74 3.17
C VAL A 181 15.85 -26.66 2.44
N PRO A 182 15.73 -28.00 2.58
CA PRO A 182 16.57 -28.96 1.85
C PRO A 182 16.52 -28.75 0.33
N ARG A 183 17.62 -29.04 -0.37
CA ARG A 183 17.72 -28.80 -1.83
C ARG A 183 16.70 -29.60 -2.62
N GLU A 184 16.42 -30.82 -2.19
CA GLU A 184 15.47 -31.73 -2.81
C GLU A 184 14.04 -31.17 -2.72
N ALA A 185 13.66 -30.71 -1.52
CA ALA A 185 12.37 -30.04 -1.28
C ALA A 185 12.26 -28.75 -2.09
N ALA A 186 13.31 -27.92 -2.09
CA ALA A 186 13.34 -26.69 -2.88
C ALA A 186 13.25 -26.95 -4.39
N SER A 187 13.87 -28.02 -4.89
CA SER A 187 13.76 -28.39 -6.30
C SER A 187 12.33 -28.81 -6.68
N ALA A 188 11.67 -29.59 -5.82
CA ALA A 188 10.28 -30.01 -6.05
C ALA A 188 9.31 -28.81 -6.05
N ILE A 189 9.41 -27.94 -5.03
CA ILE A 189 8.56 -26.73 -4.95
C ILE A 189 8.80 -25.81 -6.15
N ARG A 190 10.07 -25.60 -6.54
CA ARG A 190 10.40 -24.77 -7.71
C ARG A 190 9.80 -25.33 -9.00
N ALA A 191 9.87 -26.65 -9.21
CA ALA A 191 9.31 -27.28 -10.40
C ALA A 191 7.79 -27.05 -10.47
N GLU A 192 7.09 -27.20 -9.36
CA GLU A 192 5.64 -26.97 -9.31
C GLU A 192 5.26 -25.50 -9.47
N LEU A 193 5.99 -24.57 -8.85
CA LEU A 193 5.82 -23.13 -9.08
C LEU A 193 6.03 -22.77 -10.57
N THR A 194 7.00 -23.40 -11.23
CA THR A 194 7.26 -23.20 -12.66
C THR A 194 6.07 -23.69 -13.48
N ARG A 195 5.55 -24.89 -13.16
CA ARG A 195 4.35 -25.44 -13.80
C ARG A 195 3.14 -24.52 -13.64
N ILE A 196 2.92 -23.96 -12.44
CA ILE A 196 1.81 -23.01 -12.19
C ILE A 196 1.96 -21.79 -13.09
N LEU A 197 3.17 -21.21 -13.19
CA LEU A 197 3.43 -20.04 -14.02
C LEU A 197 3.24 -20.31 -15.51
N GLU A 198 3.68 -21.48 -16.00
CA GLU A 198 3.60 -21.85 -17.42
C GLU A 198 2.19 -22.25 -17.85
N THR A 199 1.43 -22.93 -16.98
CA THR A 199 0.10 -23.45 -17.32
C THR A 199 -1.02 -22.46 -17.04
N GLY A 200 -0.83 -21.50 -16.12
CA GLY A 200 -1.87 -20.56 -15.71
C GLY A 200 -3.17 -21.28 -15.29
N PRO A 201 -3.09 -22.24 -14.33
CA PRO A 201 -4.23 -23.09 -14.02
C PRO A 201 -5.37 -22.27 -13.40
N GLU A 202 -6.59 -22.79 -13.50
CA GLU A 202 -7.71 -22.25 -12.72
C GLU A 202 -7.38 -22.33 -11.22
N LEU A 203 -7.49 -21.18 -10.55
CA LEU A 203 -7.17 -21.07 -9.14
C LEU A 203 -8.31 -21.68 -8.31
N PRO A 204 -8.00 -22.49 -7.28
CA PRO A 204 -9.02 -22.93 -6.34
C PRO A 204 -9.66 -21.73 -5.62
N GLU A 205 -10.94 -21.85 -5.31
CA GLU A 205 -11.69 -20.85 -4.53
C GLU A 205 -11.13 -20.79 -3.10
N GLU A 206 -10.40 -19.72 -2.81
CA GLU A 206 -9.73 -19.43 -1.53
C GLU A 206 -9.88 -17.93 -1.18
N GLU A 207 -9.37 -17.52 -0.02
CA GLU A 207 -9.45 -16.12 0.43
C GLU A 207 -8.65 -15.16 -0.48
N ASP A 208 -7.44 -15.55 -0.88
CA ASP A 208 -6.51 -14.74 -1.66
C ASP A 208 -5.71 -15.61 -2.66
N VAL A 209 -5.00 -14.95 -3.59
CA VAL A 209 -4.17 -15.65 -4.60
C VAL A 209 -3.08 -16.50 -3.96
N HIS A 210 -2.56 -16.06 -2.83
CA HIS A 210 -1.45 -16.70 -2.16
C HIS A 210 -1.87 -18.03 -1.50
N MET A 211 -3.06 -18.07 -0.89
CA MET A 211 -3.70 -19.29 -0.41
C MET A 211 -4.03 -20.22 -1.57
N ALA A 212 -4.49 -19.69 -2.70
CA ALA A 212 -4.75 -20.49 -3.89
C ALA A 212 -3.47 -21.19 -4.40
N VAL A 213 -2.35 -20.47 -4.46
CA VAL A 213 -1.03 -21.03 -4.81
C VAL A 213 -0.56 -22.06 -3.77
N GLU A 214 -0.71 -21.77 -2.48
CA GLU A 214 -0.38 -22.71 -1.39
C GLU A 214 -1.21 -24.00 -1.49
N THR A 215 -2.50 -23.91 -1.81
CA THR A 215 -3.41 -25.05 -2.02
C THR A 215 -2.99 -25.87 -3.24
N LEU A 216 -2.62 -25.23 -4.35
CA LEU A 216 -2.10 -25.93 -5.53
C LEU A 216 -0.80 -26.68 -5.22
N LEU A 217 0.14 -26.04 -4.52
CA LEU A 217 1.38 -26.68 -4.09
C LEU A 217 1.11 -27.85 -3.13
N ALA A 218 0.21 -27.69 -2.17
CA ALA A 218 -0.14 -28.74 -1.22
C ALA A 218 -0.77 -29.96 -1.90
N ARG A 219 -1.66 -29.75 -2.88
CA ARG A 219 -2.24 -30.83 -3.70
C ARG A 219 -1.18 -31.62 -4.46
N ALA A 220 -0.12 -30.98 -4.93
CA ALA A 220 0.94 -31.61 -5.69
C ALA A 220 2.04 -32.25 -4.81
N LEU A 221 2.41 -31.62 -3.70
CA LEU A 221 3.64 -31.94 -2.95
C LEU A 221 3.40 -32.34 -1.48
N GLY A 222 2.15 -32.30 -1.01
CA GLY A 222 1.80 -32.58 0.38
C GLY A 222 2.49 -31.64 1.37
N GLU A 223 3.00 -32.19 2.47
CA GLU A 223 3.65 -31.41 3.54
C GLU A 223 4.88 -30.63 3.08
N THR A 224 5.54 -31.06 2.01
CA THR A 224 6.71 -30.36 1.44
C THR A 224 6.35 -28.93 1.04
N ALA A 225 5.13 -28.69 0.55
CA ALA A 225 4.65 -27.36 0.16
C ALA A 225 4.71 -26.34 1.31
N GLY A 226 4.42 -26.78 2.54
CA GLY A 226 4.40 -25.91 3.73
C GLY A 226 5.76 -25.30 4.06
N MET A 227 6.86 -25.86 3.54
CA MET A 227 8.20 -25.30 3.72
C MET A 227 8.37 -23.93 3.08
N LEU A 228 7.62 -23.62 2.01
CA LEU A 228 7.74 -22.36 1.27
C LEU A 228 7.41 -21.13 2.12
N HIS A 229 6.41 -21.22 3.01
CA HIS A 229 5.99 -20.08 3.84
C HIS A 229 6.95 -19.80 5.01
N THR A 230 7.97 -20.63 5.21
CA THR A 230 8.92 -20.49 6.32
C THR A 230 9.60 -19.11 6.29
N GLY A 231 9.53 -18.37 7.40
CA GLY A 231 10.18 -17.07 7.54
C GLY A 231 9.54 -15.90 6.77
N ARG A 232 8.35 -16.12 6.21
CA ARG A 232 7.56 -15.12 5.47
C ARG A 232 6.21 -14.89 6.16
N SER A 233 5.56 -13.77 5.85
CA SER A 233 4.17 -13.48 6.20
C SER A 233 3.39 -13.10 4.95
N ARG A 234 2.06 -13.16 5.00
CA ARG A 234 1.23 -12.60 3.94
C ARG A 234 1.47 -11.09 3.78
N ASN A 235 1.80 -10.37 4.86
CA ASN A 235 1.99 -8.91 4.85
C ASN A 235 3.19 -8.46 4.00
N ASP A 236 4.35 -9.09 4.17
CA ASP A 236 5.54 -8.76 3.38
C ASP A 236 5.53 -9.42 2.00
N GLN A 237 4.79 -10.51 1.84
CA GLN A 237 4.50 -11.14 0.55
C GLN A 237 3.66 -10.23 -0.34
N VAL A 238 2.49 -9.77 0.10
CA VAL A 238 1.65 -8.88 -0.72
C VAL A 238 2.34 -7.54 -1.00
N ALA A 239 3.12 -7.01 -0.05
CA ALA A 239 3.92 -5.81 -0.27
C ALA A 239 4.96 -6.01 -1.40
N LEU A 240 5.53 -7.21 -1.53
CA LEU A 240 6.41 -7.55 -2.65
C LEU A 240 5.62 -7.62 -3.95
N ASP A 241 4.50 -8.34 -3.97
CA ASP A 241 3.74 -8.61 -5.19
C ASP A 241 3.23 -7.31 -5.81
N LEU A 242 2.68 -6.40 -5.01
CA LEU A 242 2.23 -5.10 -5.49
C LEU A 242 3.38 -4.24 -6.04
N ARG A 243 4.57 -4.29 -5.44
CA ARG A 243 5.75 -3.57 -5.96
C ARG A 243 6.28 -4.16 -7.26
N LEU A 244 6.26 -5.48 -7.40
CA LEU A 244 6.59 -6.14 -8.66
C LEU A 244 5.59 -5.75 -9.75
N HIS A 245 4.29 -5.75 -9.42
CA HIS A 245 3.23 -5.33 -10.32
C HIS A 245 3.42 -3.86 -10.78
N VAL A 246 3.62 -2.93 -9.84
CA VAL A 246 3.86 -1.52 -10.17
C VAL A 246 5.10 -1.33 -11.04
N ARG A 247 6.19 -2.07 -10.78
CA ARG A 247 7.40 -2.00 -11.61
C ARG A 247 7.13 -2.45 -13.05
N GLU A 248 6.38 -3.54 -13.23
CA GLU A 248 6.01 -4.05 -14.55
C GLU A 248 5.10 -3.06 -15.29
N GLN A 249 4.02 -2.60 -14.63
CA GLN A 249 3.09 -1.65 -15.25
C GLN A 249 3.75 -0.30 -15.57
N ALA A 250 4.65 0.18 -14.70
CA ALA A 250 5.45 1.37 -14.99
C ALA A 250 6.36 1.16 -16.20
N ALA A 251 6.97 -0.02 -16.35
CA ALA A 251 7.81 -0.32 -17.52
C ALA A 251 6.98 -0.34 -18.81
N LEU A 252 5.81 -0.98 -18.81
CA LEU A 252 4.91 -1.01 -19.96
C LEU A 252 4.41 0.40 -20.32
N ALA A 253 4.00 1.20 -19.33
CA ALA A 253 3.57 2.57 -19.56
C ALA A 253 4.70 3.46 -20.10
N LEU A 254 5.94 3.25 -19.65
CA LEU A 254 7.12 3.94 -20.17
C LEU A 254 7.39 3.59 -21.63
N GLU A 255 7.26 2.31 -22.01
CA GLU A 255 7.40 1.86 -23.39
C GLU A 255 6.34 2.49 -24.30
N GLU A 256 5.06 2.43 -23.91
CA GLU A 256 3.97 3.01 -24.68
C GLU A 256 4.08 4.54 -24.82
N LEU A 257 4.45 5.25 -23.76
CA LEU A 257 4.71 6.69 -23.85
C LEU A 257 5.91 7.02 -24.73
N ALA A 258 6.96 6.20 -24.72
CA ALA A 258 8.11 6.40 -25.60
C ALA A 258 7.73 6.21 -27.07
N LEU A 259 6.88 5.22 -27.39
CA LEU A 259 6.32 5.02 -28.72
C LEU A 259 5.48 6.24 -29.15
N LEU A 260 4.56 6.69 -28.29
CA LEU A 260 3.74 7.88 -28.54
C LEU A 260 4.60 9.12 -28.82
N LEU A 261 5.65 9.36 -28.02
CA LEU A 261 6.56 10.49 -28.20
C LEU A 261 7.30 10.42 -29.54
N ARG A 262 7.76 9.23 -29.94
CA ARG A 262 8.40 9.02 -31.24
C ARG A 262 7.42 9.34 -32.36
N ASP A 263 6.20 8.80 -32.31
CA ASP A 263 5.21 8.95 -33.37
C ASP A 263 4.74 10.42 -33.48
N LEU A 264 4.58 11.13 -32.36
CA LEU A 264 4.32 12.57 -32.33
C LEU A 264 5.47 13.36 -32.97
N ALA A 265 6.73 13.01 -32.66
CA ALA A 265 7.90 13.67 -33.23
C ALA A 265 8.01 13.44 -34.75
N GLU A 266 7.78 12.22 -35.21
CA GLU A 266 7.76 11.88 -36.64
C GLU A 266 6.63 12.58 -37.39
N ARG A 267 5.44 12.70 -36.78
CA ARG A 267 4.36 13.46 -37.38
C ARG A 267 4.66 14.96 -37.38
N ALA A 268 5.20 15.50 -36.29
CA ALA A 268 5.60 16.91 -36.20
C ALA A 268 6.65 17.26 -37.27
N ALA A 269 7.59 16.35 -37.57
CA ALA A 269 8.58 16.57 -38.62
C ALA A 269 7.96 16.70 -40.02
N ARG A 270 6.85 16.00 -40.30
CA ARG A 270 6.12 16.05 -41.58
C ARG A 270 5.21 17.28 -41.69
N GLU A 271 4.72 17.79 -40.57
CA GLU A 271 3.70 18.85 -40.50
C GLU A 271 4.27 20.23 -40.13
N ARG A 272 5.56 20.47 -40.40
CA ARG A 272 6.26 21.72 -40.03
C ARG A 272 5.68 22.96 -40.71
N ASP A 273 5.28 22.80 -41.97
CA ASP A 273 4.80 23.90 -42.82
C ASP A 273 3.27 23.98 -42.89
N THR A 274 2.56 23.01 -42.28
CA THR A 274 1.10 22.99 -42.21
C THR A 274 0.62 24.03 -41.20
N LEU A 275 0.07 25.15 -41.67
CA LEU A 275 -0.40 26.23 -40.81
C LEU A 275 -1.79 25.94 -40.23
N LEU A 276 -1.94 26.13 -38.92
CA LEU A 276 -3.19 26.09 -38.17
C LEU A 276 -3.34 27.36 -37.33
N PRO A 277 -4.57 27.78 -36.99
CA PRO A 277 -4.74 28.83 -35.99
C PRO A 277 -4.38 28.31 -34.59
N GLY A 278 -3.59 29.11 -33.86
CA GLY A 278 -3.38 29.01 -32.43
C GLY A 278 -4.61 29.50 -31.66
N TYR A 279 -4.94 28.87 -30.54
CA TYR A 279 -6.10 29.26 -29.73
C TYR A 279 -5.75 29.69 -28.31
N THR A 280 -6.40 30.76 -27.85
CA THR A 280 -6.49 31.13 -26.44
C THR A 280 -7.95 31.40 -26.12
N HIS A 281 -8.51 30.80 -25.06
CA HIS A 281 -9.96 30.86 -24.77
C HIS A 281 -10.86 30.39 -25.93
N ARG A 282 -10.37 29.44 -26.74
CA ARG A 282 -10.99 29.02 -28.02
C ARG A 282 -11.20 30.15 -29.05
N GLN A 283 -10.54 31.29 -28.88
CA GLN A 283 -10.46 32.34 -29.88
C GLN A 283 -9.18 32.20 -30.68
N ARG A 284 -9.26 32.42 -32.01
CA ARG A 284 -8.09 32.42 -32.90
C ARG A 284 -7.15 33.54 -32.47
N ALA A 285 -5.92 33.19 -32.13
CA ALA A 285 -4.91 34.11 -31.65
C ALA A 285 -3.86 34.37 -32.73
N GLN A 286 -2.87 33.49 -32.86
CA GLN A 286 -1.76 33.61 -33.81
C GLN A 286 -1.68 32.37 -34.70
N PRO A 287 -1.28 32.48 -35.97
CA PRO A 287 -0.94 31.32 -36.79
C PRO A 287 0.23 30.55 -36.16
N VAL A 288 0.11 29.23 -36.12
CA VAL A 288 1.15 28.29 -35.69
C VAL A 288 1.22 27.14 -36.68
N SER A 289 2.25 26.30 -36.64
CA SER A 289 2.25 25.06 -37.42
C SER A 289 1.53 23.93 -36.67
N ALA A 290 1.02 22.93 -37.39
CA ALA A 290 0.52 21.70 -36.79
C ALA A 290 1.62 20.98 -35.99
N ALA A 291 2.88 21.05 -36.46
CA ALA A 291 4.04 20.61 -35.69
C ALA A 291 4.14 21.28 -34.30
N TYR A 292 3.78 22.56 -34.17
CA TYR A 292 3.79 23.27 -32.88
C TYR A 292 2.82 22.63 -31.87
N TYR A 293 1.61 22.25 -32.30
CA TYR A 293 0.65 21.51 -31.47
C TYR A 293 1.18 20.13 -31.07
N LEU A 294 1.70 19.36 -32.05
CA LEU A 294 2.23 18.01 -31.80
C LEU A 294 3.41 18.02 -30.83
N CYS A 295 4.32 19.00 -30.96
CA CYS A 295 5.42 19.21 -30.02
C CYS A 295 4.92 19.62 -28.62
N ALA A 296 3.88 20.46 -28.53
CA ALA A 296 3.28 20.83 -27.26
C ALA A 296 2.65 19.62 -26.55
N TRP A 297 1.96 18.75 -27.30
CA TRP A 297 1.43 17.49 -26.78
C TRP A 297 2.55 16.56 -26.31
N GLY A 298 3.60 16.38 -27.13
CA GLY A 298 4.77 15.58 -26.77
C GLY A 298 5.49 16.10 -25.51
N ALA A 299 5.62 17.42 -25.35
CA ALA A 299 6.23 18.01 -24.17
C ALA A 299 5.47 17.70 -22.87
N MET A 300 4.15 17.48 -22.93
CA MET A 300 3.37 17.03 -21.77
C MET A 300 3.78 15.60 -21.37
N PHE A 301 3.75 14.67 -22.32
CA PHE A 301 4.08 13.26 -22.08
C PHE A 301 5.55 13.01 -21.75
N ALA A 302 6.46 13.85 -22.25
CA ALA A 302 7.88 13.77 -21.88
C ALA A 302 8.08 13.96 -20.36
N ARG A 303 7.32 14.86 -19.73
CA ARG A 303 7.35 15.01 -18.26
C ARG A 303 6.74 13.82 -17.55
N ASP A 304 5.75 13.16 -18.16
CA ASP A 304 5.11 11.95 -17.61
C ASP A 304 6.04 10.76 -17.63
N LEU A 305 6.88 10.64 -18.65
CA LEU A 305 7.93 9.64 -18.72
C LEU A 305 8.90 9.75 -17.54
N ASP A 306 9.34 10.97 -17.19
CA ASP A 306 10.21 11.18 -16.03
C ASP A 306 9.53 10.80 -14.71
N LEU A 307 8.23 11.10 -14.57
CA LEU A 307 7.48 10.77 -13.36
C LEU A 307 7.23 9.26 -13.23
N LEU A 308 6.83 8.59 -14.30
CA LEU A 308 6.63 7.13 -14.29
C LEU A 308 7.93 6.38 -13.98
N ARG A 309 9.06 6.87 -14.49
CA ARG A 309 10.38 6.32 -14.15
C ARG A 309 10.67 6.45 -12.65
N ALA A 310 10.32 7.59 -12.05
CA ALA A 310 10.51 7.81 -10.62
C ALA A 310 9.54 6.99 -9.75
N ALA A 311 8.33 6.70 -10.25
CA ALA A 311 7.32 5.91 -9.54
C ALA A 311 7.64 4.39 -9.49
N ALA A 312 8.63 3.91 -10.26
CA ALA A 312 9.06 2.52 -10.21
C ALA A 312 9.69 2.20 -8.84
N SER A 313 8.98 1.44 -8.00
CA SER A 313 9.41 1.09 -6.64
C SER A 313 10.80 0.45 -6.58
N PRO A 314 11.84 1.10 -6.00
CA PRO A 314 13.21 0.58 -6.02
C PRO A 314 13.53 -0.37 -4.84
N GLU A 315 12.62 -0.54 -3.88
CA GLU A 315 12.90 -1.19 -2.60
C GLU A 315 12.29 -2.60 -2.48
N MET A 316 13.06 -3.54 -1.95
CA MET A 316 12.65 -4.93 -1.73
C MET A 316 12.07 -5.13 -0.31
N PRO A 317 10.77 -5.46 -0.18
CA PRO A 317 10.11 -5.54 1.12
C PRO A 317 10.22 -6.91 1.81
N LEU A 318 10.43 -7.99 1.05
CA LEU A 318 10.35 -9.36 1.57
C LEU A 318 11.40 -9.66 2.65
N GLY A 319 11.00 -10.47 3.64
CA GLY A 319 11.83 -10.92 4.75
C GLY A 319 11.68 -10.08 6.02
N VAL A 320 10.68 -9.20 6.08
CA VAL A 320 10.29 -8.49 7.31
C VAL A 320 9.18 -9.24 8.08
N GLY A 321 8.68 -10.35 7.54
CA GLY A 321 7.62 -11.13 8.13
C GLY A 321 6.37 -10.28 8.36
N ALA A 322 5.68 -10.50 9.47
CA ALA A 322 4.43 -9.78 9.75
C ALA A 322 4.63 -8.28 10.00
N LEU A 323 5.77 -7.89 10.60
CA LEU A 323 6.17 -6.49 10.86
C LEU A 323 7.58 -6.34 11.48
N ALA A 324 8.11 -7.37 12.16
CA ALA A 324 9.29 -7.24 13.03
C ALA A 324 10.52 -8.05 12.56
N GLY A 325 10.49 -8.58 11.34
CA GLY A 325 11.47 -9.53 10.84
C GLY A 325 11.20 -10.97 11.30
N THR A 326 12.20 -11.83 11.07
CA THR A 326 12.20 -13.23 11.48
C THR A 326 13.43 -13.56 12.31
N SER A 327 13.31 -14.51 13.24
CA SER A 327 14.43 -15.04 14.01
C SER A 327 15.22 -16.11 13.27
N LEU A 328 14.72 -16.55 12.11
CA LEU A 328 15.42 -17.46 11.21
C LEU A 328 16.57 -16.73 10.49
N PRO A 329 17.68 -17.42 10.20
CA PRO A 329 18.84 -16.80 9.56
C PRO A 329 18.62 -16.65 8.04
N ILE A 330 17.58 -15.90 7.66
CA ILE A 330 17.31 -15.56 6.25
C ILE A 330 18.32 -14.53 5.74
N ASP A 331 18.45 -14.43 4.42
CA ASP A 331 19.27 -13.42 3.76
C ASP A 331 18.45 -12.64 2.72
N ARG A 332 17.98 -11.45 3.12
CA ARG A 332 17.17 -10.55 2.27
C ARG A 332 17.93 -10.07 1.04
N GLU A 333 19.26 -10.00 1.11
CA GLU A 333 20.09 -9.52 0.01
C GLU A 333 20.05 -10.46 -1.19
N ILE A 334 19.91 -11.78 -0.96
CA ILE A 334 19.71 -12.77 -2.02
C ILE A 334 18.44 -12.45 -2.81
N VAL A 335 17.32 -12.21 -2.13
CA VAL A 335 16.03 -11.92 -2.78
C VAL A 335 16.10 -10.60 -3.54
N ARG A 336 16.70 -9.56 -2.95
CA ARG A 336 16.92 -8.26 -3.60
C ARG A 336 17.66 -8.39 -4.92
N GLN A 337 18.75 -9.16 -4.93
CA GLN A 337 19.57 -9.38 -6.12
C GLN A 337 18.82 -10.18 -7.19
N LEU A 338 18.13 -11.26 -6.79
CA LEU A 338 17.35 -12.09 -7.71
C LEU A 338 16.24 -11.30 -8.41
N LEU A 339 15.53 -10.47 -7.65
CA LEU A 339 14.41 -9.65 -8.14
C LEU A 339 14.84 -8.26 -8.63
N ARG A 340 16.16 -7.99 -8.65
CA ARG A 340 16.75 -6.75 -9.17
C ARG A 340 16.14 -5.47 -8.57
N PHE A 341 15.89 -5.48 -7.27
CA PHE A 341 15.59 -4.24 -6.54
C PHE A 341 16.90 -3.52 -6.23
N GLU A 342 16.88 -2.20 -6.10
CA GLU A 342 18.10 -1.42 -5.84
C GLU A 342 18.56 -1.56 -4.39
N ARG A 343 17.61 -1.61 -3.45
CA ARG A 343 17.89 -1.64 -2.02
C ARG A 343 16.82 -2.41 -1.24
N LEU A 344 17.11 -2.70 0.02
CA LEU A 344 16.16 -3.27 0.98
C LEU A 344 15.33 -2.15 1.61
N THR A 345 14.08 -2.43 1.96
CA THR A 345 13.33 -1.54 2.84
C THR A 345 14.01 -1.45 4.21
N ALA A 346 14.00 -0.25 4.81
CA ALA A 346 14.78 0.07 5.99
C ALA A 346 14.15 -0.40 7.31
N ASN A 347 12.81 -0.48 7.38
CA ASN A 347 12.09 -0.80 8.62
C ASN A 347 10.89 -1.72 8.35
N GLY A 348 10.76 -2.80 9.12
CA GLY A 348 9.71 -3.80 8.89
C GLY A 348 8.29 -3.32 9.19
N LEU A 349 8.10 -2.43 10.18
CA LEU A 349 6.80 -1.88 10.53
C LEU A 349 6.29 -0.95 9.44
N ASP A 350 7.19 -0.13 8.90
CA ASP A 350 6.96 0.72 7.73
C ASP A 350 6.65 -0.14 6.49
N THR A 351 7.52 -1.09 6.16
CA THR A 351 7.44 -1.96 4.97
C THR A 351 6.05 -2.57 4.74
N VAL A 352 5.44 -3.10 5.80
CA VAL A 352 4.15 -3.81 5.67
C VAL A 352 2.94 -2.86 5.63
N GLY A 353 3.11 -1.61 6.06
CA GLY A 353 2.09 -0.56 5.99
C GLY A 353 2.24 0.39 4.81
N ASP A 354 3.43 0.44 4.18
CA ASP A 354 3.78 1.38 3.13
C ASP A 354 2.95 1.16 1.85
N ARG A 355 2.41 2.26 1.31
CA ARG A 355 1.70 2.36 0.02
C ARG A 355 2.11 3.57 -0.81
N ASP A 356 3.23 4.20 -0.48
CA ASP A 356 3.75 5.37 -1.20
C ASP A 356 4.03 5.01 -2.66
N PHE A 357 4.59 3.82 -2.92
CA PHE A 357 4.82 3.35 -4.29
C PHE A 357 3.53 3.22 -5.12
N ALA A 358 2.41 2.84 -4.48
CA ALA A 358 1.12 2.72 -5.15
C ALA A 358 0.52 4.11 -5.43
N LEU A 359 0.68 5.04 -4.49
CA LEU A 359 0.28 6.43 -4.64
C LEU A 359 1.07 7.15 -5.73
N ASP A 360 2.39 6.96 -5.76
CA ASP A 360 3.28 7.55 -6.76
C ASP A 360 2.94 7.06 -8.17
N PHE A 361 2.71 5.75 -8.33
CA PHE A 361 2.28 5.17 -9.59
C PHE A 361 0.89 5.65 -10.02
N ALA A 362 -0.09 5.60 -9.13
CA ALA A 362 -1.45 6.08 -9.43
C ALA A 362 -1.47 7.57 -9.78
N TYR A 363 -0.64 8.38 -9.13
CA TYR A 363 -0.49 9.80 -9.48
C TYR A 363 0.14 9.96 -10.86
N ALA A 364 1.19 9.19 -11.19
CA ALA A 364 1.81 9.20 -12.49
C ALA A 364 0.83 8.82 -13.61
N ALA A 365 0.06 7.76 -13.43
CA ALA A 365 -0.98 7.31 -14.34
C ALA A 365 -2.09 8.37 -14.51
N ALA A 366 -2.61 8.91 -13.40
CA ALA A 366 -3.64 9.95 -13.44
C ALA A 366 -3.17 11.22 -14.16
N ARG A 367 -1.91 11.62 -13.97
CA ARG A 367 -1.35 12.80 -14.65
C ARG A 367 -1.17 12.57 -16.15
N ALA A 368 -0.69 11.40 -16.55
CA ALA A 368 -0.58 11.04 -17.96
C ALA A 368 -1.95 11.05 -18.65
N LEU A 369 -2.98 10.49 -18.00
CA LEU A 369 -4.36 10.52 -18.50
C LEU A 369 -4.98 11.93 -18.50
N LEU A 370 -4.62 12.80 -17.56
CA LEU A 370 -4.98 14.22 -17.61
C LEU A 370 -4.41 14.90 -18.85
N HIS A 371 -3.14 14.67 -19.20
CA HIS A 371 -2.57 15.18 -20.44
C HIS A 371 -3.24 14.58 -21.67
N ALA A 372 -3.49 13.27 -21.68
CA ALA A 372 -4.23 12.60 -22.76
C ALA A 372 -5.65 13.18 -22.93
N SER A 373 -6.33 13.54 -21.85
CA SER A 373 -7.66 14.17 -21.90
C SER A 373 -7.64 15.55 -22.56
N ARG A 374 -6.53 16.30 -22.41
CA ARG A 374 -6.32 17.60 -23.06
C ARG A 374 -6.09 17.42 -24.56
N VAL A 375 -5.21 16.51 -24.94
CA VAL A 375 -4.97 16.13 -26.35
C VAL A 375 -6.27 15.66 -27.00
N ALA A 376 -7.02 14.79 -26.32
CA ALA A 376 -8.31 14.30 -26.80
C ALA A 376 -9.30 15.45 -27.03
N THR A 377 -9.32 16.47 -26.17
CA THR A 377 -10.19 17.63 -26.37
C THR A 377 -9.80 18.42 -27.62
N ASP A 378 -8.51 18.66 -27.85
CA ASP A 378 -8.04 19.32 -29.07
C ASP A 378 -8.41 18.51 -30.32
N VAL A 379 -8.20 17.18 -30.30
CA VAL A 379 -8.53 16.30 -31.43
C VAL A 379 -10.03 16.30 -31.73
N ILE A 380 -10.87 16.19 -30.70
CA ILE A 380 -12.33 16.24 -30.85
C ILE A 380 -12.75 17.57 -31.49
N ASP A 381 -12.29 18.71 -30.94
CA ASP A 381 -12.62 20.03 -31.47
C ASP A 381 -12.15 20.16 -32.94
N PHE A 382 -10.94 19.70 -33.25
CA PHE A 382 -10.34 19.78 -34.59
C PHE A 382 -10.97 18.87 -35.65
N CYS A 383 -11.66 17.80 -35.24
CA CYS A 383 -12.41 16.91 -36.13
C CYS A 383 -13.84 17.37 -36.44
N THR A 384 -14.35 18.40 -35.74
CA THR A 384 -15.68 18.95 -36.02
C THR A 384 -15.75 19.57 -37.41
N ALA A 385 -16.97 19.70 -37.95
CA ALA A 385 -17.19 20.35 -39.25
C ALA A 385 -16.83 21.85 -39.22
N GLU A 386 -16.96 22.49 -38.06
CA GLU A 386 -16.67 23.90 -37.83
C GLU A 386 -15.17 24.21 -37.85
N PHE A 387 -14.34 23.28 -37.38
CA PHE A 387 -12.88 23.39 -37.43
C PHE A 387 -12.31 22.77 -38.69
N GLY A 388 -12.56 21.48 -38.92
CA GLY A 388 -12.13 20.75 -40.12
C GLY A 388 -10.61 20.64 -40.28
N TYR A 389 -9.84 20.60 -39.18
CA TYR A 389 -8.37 20.53 -39.23
C TYR A 389 -7.84 19.10 -39.23
N LEU A 390 -8.58 18.17 -38.64
CA LEU A 390 -8.21 16.77 -38.56
C LEU A 390 -9.31 15.89 -39.15
N HIS A 391 -8.90 14.89 -39.90
CA HIS A 391 -9.75 13.79 -40.34
C HIS A 391 -9.27 12.52 -39.65
N LEU A 392 -10.17 11.82 -38.96
CA LEU A 392 -9.86 10.53 -38.35
C LEU A 392 -9.99 9.43 -39.38
N ASP A 393 -9.04 8.50 -39.35
CA ASP A 393 -9.10 7.29 -40.16
C ASP A 393 -10.29 6.41 -39.74
N ASP A 394 -10.82 5.65 -40.69
CA ASP A 394 -11.92 4.73 -40.52
C ASP A 394 -11.66 3.68 -39.43
N GLU A 395 -10.40 3.31 -39.22
CA GLU A 395 -9.99 2.33 -38.21
C GLU A 395 -10.18 2.83 -36.77
N ILE A 396 -10.19 4.15 -36.56
CA ILE A 396 -10.26 4.78 -35.22
C ILE A 396 -11.49 5.67 -35.04
N ALA A 397 -12.27 5.88 -36.09
CA ALA A 397 -13.52 6.63 -36.07
C ALA A 397 -14.73 5.70 -36.10
N MET A 398 -15.68 5.94 -35.20
CA MET A 398 -16.94 5.19 -35.22
C MET A 398 -17.94 5.87 -36.16
N GLY A 399 -18.49 5.08 -37.09
CA GLY A 399 -19.49 5.55 -38.05
C GLY A 399 -20.91 5.56 -37.48
N SER A 400 -21.78 6.37 -38.09
CA SER A 400 -23.23 6.26 -37.86
C SER A 400 -23.87 5.40 -38.94
N SER A 401 -24.71 4.43 -38.56
CA SER A 401 -25.50 3.63 -39.50
C SER A 401 -26.47 4.46 -40.36
N MET A 402 -26.83 5.67 -39.91
CA MET A 402 -27.74 6.57 -40.62
C MET A 402 -27.05 7.67 -41.42
N MET A 403 -25.80 8.01 -41.09
CA MET A 403 -25.07 9.14 -41.68
C MET A 403 -23.63 8.72 -42.02
N PRO A 404 -23.38 8.23 -43.25
CA PRO A 404 -22.07 7.71 -43.66
C PRO A 404 -20.91 8.70 -43.54
N GLN A 405 -21.20 10.00 -43.68
CA GLN A 405 -20.22 11.08 -43.53
C GLN A 405 -19.88 11.40 -42.06
N LYS A 406 -20.70 10.94 -41.10
CA LYS A 406 -20.52 11.26 -39.68
C LYS A 406 -19.51 10.28 -39.06
N ARG A 407 -18.30 10.79 -38.83
CA ARG A 407 -17.21 10.13 -38.10
C ARG A 407 -17.16 10.66 -36.68
N ASN A 408 -17.44 9.82 -35.70
CA ASN A 408 -17.42 10.23 -34.30
C ASN A 408 -16.03 9.95 -33.69
N PRO A 409 -15.43 10.90 -32.95
CA PRO A 409 -14.15 10.74 -32.28
C PRO A 409 -14.27 9.94 -30.96
N ASP A 410 -15.06 8.86 -30.94
CA ASP A 410 -15.44 8.10 -29.74
C ASP A 410 -14.22 7.63 -28.92
N LEU A 411 -13.13 7.24 -29.60
CA LEU A 411 -11.88 6.87 -28.94
C LEU A 411 -11.35 8.00 -28.04
N PHE A 412 -11.34 9.23 -28.55
CA PHE A 412 -10.85 10.39 -27.80
C PHE A 412 -11.84 10.82 -26.70
N GLU A 413 -13.14 10.64 -26.94
CA GLU A 413 -14.16 10.84 -25.90
C GLU A 413 -13.96 9.85 -24.73
N LEU A 414 -13.66 8.59 -25.04
CA LEU A 414 -13.36 7.57 -24.05
C LEU A 414 -12.04 7.83 -23.32
N ILE A 415 -10.98 8.29 -24.01
CA ILE A 415 -9.72 8.70 -23.37
C ILE A 415 -10.00 9.80 -22.33
N ARG A 416 -10.76 10.83 -22.71
CA ARG A 416 -11.17 11.91 -21.81
C ARG A 416 -12.03 11.39 -20.65
N GLY A 417 -12.92 10.44 -20.89
CA GLY A 417 -13.74 9.82 -19.85
C GLY A 417 -12.91 8.98 -18.86
N LYS A 418 -11.96 8.18 -19.36
CA LYS A 418 -11.07 7.31 -18.56
C LYS A 418 -10.17 8.10 -17.62
N CYS A 419 -9.82 9.34 -17.96
CA CYS A 419 -9.12 10.24 -17.05
C CYS A 419 -9.86 10.42 -15.71
N GLY A 420 -11.19 10.51 -15.72
CA GLY A 420 -11.98 10.63 -14.48
C GLY A 420 -11.82 9.42 -13.56
N ARG A 421 -11.70 8.22 -14.14
CA ARG A 421 -11.47 6.98 -13.37
C ARG A 421 -10.11 6.98 -12.68
N ALA A 422 -9.04 7.29 -13.41
CA ALA A 422 -7.69 7.33 -12.82
C ALA A 422 -7.56 8.36 -11.69
N VAL A 423 -8.17 9.54 -11.85
CA VAL A 423 -8.25 10.54 -10.77
C VAL A 423 -9.03 10.00 -9.57
N GLY A 424 -10.13 9.28 -9.81
CA GLY A 424 -10.91 8.59 -8.78
C GLY A 424 -10.10 7.54 -8.03
N ASN A 425 -9.32 6.71 -8.74
CA ASN A 425 -8.47 5.68 -8.17
C ASN A 425 -7.40 6.26 -7.24
N LEU A 426 -6.71 7.32 -7.69
CA LEU A 426 -5.75 8.03 -6.84
C LEU A 426 -6.42 8.57 -5.57
N ASN A 427 -7.60 9.17 -5.69
CA ASN A 427 -8.32 9.69 -4.52
C ASN A 427 -8.76 8.57 -3.57
N ALA A 428 -9.19 7.42 -4.10
CA ALA A 428 -9.52 6.24 -3.30
C ALA A 428 -8.31 5.79 -2.48
N LEU A 429 -7.13 5.62 -3.10
CA LEU A 429 -5.90 5.25 -2.41
C LEU A 429 -5.51 6.26 -1.32
N LEU A 430 -5.53 7.56 -1.63
CA LEU A 430 -5.22 8.63 -0.68
C LEU A 430 -6.15 8.56 0.55
N VAL A 431 -7.45 8.35 0.34
CA VAL A 431 -8.44 8.29 1.43
C VAL A 431 -8.31 6.99 2.23
N THR A 432 -8.03 5.86 1.59
CA THR A 432 -7.82 4.56 2.24
C THR A 432 -6.63 4.60 3.20
N VAL A 433 -5.50 5.18 2.78
CA VAL A 433 -4.27 5.21 3.59
C VAL A 433 -4.35 6.28 4.70
N LYS A 434 -5.18 7.30 4.54
CA LYS A 434 -5.25 8.44 5.45
C LYS A 434 -5.64 8.05 6.88
N GLY A 435 -4.68 8.20 7.79
CA GLY A 435 -4.88 8.05 9.23
C GLY A 435 -4.81 6.60 9.74
N LEU A 436 -4.35 5.66 8.90
CA LEU A 436 -4.06 4.30 9.35
C LEU A 436 -2.92 4.29 10.39
N PRO A 437 -3.00 3.41 11.42
CA PRO A 437 -1.89 3.23 12.35
C PRO A 437 -0.72 2.50 11.66
N GLY A 438 0.49 2.62 12.21
CA GLY A 438 1.68 1.99 11.63
C GLY A 438 1.58 0.45 11.58
N GLY A 439 2.18 -0.14 10.55
CA GLY A 439 2.08 -1.56 10.26
C GLY A 439 0.93 -1.91 9.30
N TYR A 440 0.65 -3.20 9.19
CA TYR A 440 -0.43 -3.70 8.33
C TYR A 440 -1.79 -3.58 9.01
N ASN A 441 -2.78 -3.09 8.27
CA ASN A 441 -4.19 -3.10 8.64
C ASN A 441 -4.98 -3.70 7.47
N ARG A 442 -6.10 -4.38 7.75
CA ARG A 442 -6.89 -5.05 6.70
C ARG A 442 -7.51 -4.06 5.70
N ASP A 443 -7.65 -2.79 6.09
CA ASP A 443 -7.99 -1.66 5.21
C ASP A 443 -7.09 -1.59 3.98
N LEU A 444 -5.82 -2.00 4.11
CA LEU A 444 -4.87 -2.12 3.00
C LEU A 444 -5.18 -3.29 2.04
N GLN A 445 -6.38 -3.88 2.10
CA GLN A 445 -6.93 -4.71 1.03
C GLN A 445 -7.63 -3.86 -0.03
N GLU A 446 -8.12 -2.67 0.32
CA GLU A 446 -8.78 -1.75 -0.60
C GLU A 446 -7.79 -0.98 -1.50
N ASP A 447 -6.50 -1.32 -1.42
CA ASP A 447 -5.45 -0.81 -2.30
C ASP A 447 -5.48 -1.46 -3.69
N ARG A 448 -5.86 -2.74 -3.77
CA ARG A 448 -5.74 -3.57 -4.97
C ARG A 448 -6.57 -3.02 -6.11
N GLN A 449 -7.87 -2.83 -5.91
CA GLN A 449 -8.75 -2.40 -6.98
C GLN A 449 -8.30 -1.08 -7.63
N PRO A 450 -8.12 0.02 -6.88
CA PRO A 450 -7.70 1.27 -7.51
C PRO A 450 -6.29 1.18 -8.10
N LEU A 451 -5.38 0.39 -7.53
CA LEU A 451 -4.04 0.21 -8.08
C LEU A 451 -4.03 -0.60 -9.38
N LEU A 452 -4.72 -1.75 -9.42
CA LEU A 452 -4.80 -2.63 -10.59
C LEU A 452 -5.59 -1.99 -11.75
N GLU A 453 -6.56 -1.11 -11.44
CA GLU A 453 -7.31 -0.38 -12.46
C GLU A 453 -6.59 0.87 -13.01
N SER A 454 -5.59 1.39 -12.27
CA SER A 454 -4.80 2.57 -12.69
C SER A 454 -3.71 2.18 -13.67
#